data_AF-A0A2G5TVE1-F1
#
_entry.id   AF-A0A2G5TVE1-F1
#
_cell.length_a   1.000
_cell.length_b   1.000
_cell.length_c   1.000
_cell.angle_alpha   90.00
_cell.angle_beta   90.00
_cell.angle_gamma   90.00
#
_symmetry.space_group_name_H-M   'P 1'
#
loop_
_entity.id
_entity.type
_entity.pdbx_description
1 polymer ?
#
loop_
_entity_poly.entity_id
_entity_poly.type
_entity_poly.pdbx_seq_one_letter_code
_entity_poly.pdbx_strand_id
1 'polypeptide(L)'
;MKLLLISTVVLFASVSAIGNLYNGGGGKQCTECPPGYDFYSRKFDRGWCMKVQFNFVVSIRNYFLQFFPGNVTFFEAEKVCRCQGGATLSGIENTKELKKLSRKINEYFDENGIKSGGIWVGAYRRKDCRVPKSENKPECTKEFQYQWTDRSTIEREMWTNHWTEGAPHNNVVGNHSEFCVQLQVTDPTKTALNEHFDNRICVHRDGSSAFETEGFICGRPPKCKGGNNGGYSGGDGVIVIGAARPTQKP
;
A
#
# COMPACT_ATOMS: atom_id res chain seq x y z
N MET A 1 38.74 -35.42 -22.20
CA MET A 1 37.92 -34.23 -22.53
C MET A 1 36.48 -34.53 -22.24
N LYS A 2 35.90 -33.88 -21.23
CA LYS A 2 34.50 -34.00 -20.81
C LYS A 2 33.68 -32.95 -21.56
N LEU A 3 32.59 -33.34 -22.21
CA LEU A 3 31.53 -32.42 -22.62
C LEU A 3 30.21 -32.98 -22.11
N LEU A 4 29.82 -32.49 -20.93
CA LEU A 4 28.49 -32.65 -20.33
C LEU A 4 27.60 -31.55 -20.89
N LEU A 5 26.69 -31.90 -21.80
CA LEU A 5 25.60 -31.02 -22.23
C LEU A 5 24.47 -31.13 -21.20
N ILE A 6 24.45 -30.21 -20.24
CA ILE A 6 23.32 -30.06 -19.31
C ILE A 6 22.28 -29.21 -20.02
N SER A 7 21.23 -29.86 -20.53
CA SER A 7 20.02 -29.20 -21.03
C SER A 7 19.21 -28.71 -19.83
N THR A 8 19.33 -27.43 -19.48
CA THR A 8 18.47 -26.77 -18.50
C THR A 8 17.11 -26.48 -19.13
N VAL A 9 16.11 -27.30 -18.82
CA VAL A 9 14.70 -26.99 -19.04
C VAL A 9 14.31 -25.89 -18.06
N VAL A 10 14.20 -24.66 -18.56
CA VAL A 10 13.66 -23.52 -17.81
C VAL A 10 12.14 -23.63 -17.82
N LEU A 11 11.57 -24.19 -16.75
CA LEU A 11 10.14 -24.11 -16.48
C LEU A 11 9.80 -22.68 -16.04
N PHE A 12 9.40 -21.84 -17.00
CA PHE A 12 8.67 -20.61 -16.71
C PHE A 12 7.26 -20.99 -16.22
N ALA A 13 7.11 -21.17 -14.92
CA ALA A 13 5.80 -21.10 -14.29
C ALA A 13 5.37 -19.62 -14.25
N SER A 14 4.89 -19.10 -15.38
CA SER A 14 4.15 -17.84 -15.39
C SER A 14 2.85 -18.07 -14.62
N VAL A 15 2.78 -17.57 -13.39
CA VAL A 15 1.52 -17.40 -12.67
C VAL A 15 0.74 -16.26 -13.33
N SER A 16 0.18 -16.55 -14.50
CA SER A 16 -0.79 -15.71 -15.20
C SER A 16 -2.18 -16.10 -14.73
N ALA A 17 -2.57 -15.63 -13.55
CA ALA A 17 -3.95 -15.74 -13.10
C ALA A 17 -4.32 -14.55 -12.20
N ILE A 18 -4.26 -13.34 -12.75
CA ILE A 18 -5.17 -12.26 -12.37
C ILE A 18 -5.76 -11.79 -13.69
N GLY A 19 -6.93 -12.36 -14.02
CA GLY A 19 -7.66 -11.99 -15.22
C GLY A 19 -7.95 -10.50 -15.23
N ASN A 20 -7.70 -9.88 -16.38
CA ASN A 20 -8.23 -8.57 -16.72
C ASN A 20 -9.75 -8.58 -16.51
N LEU A 21 -10.25 -7.84 -15.53
CA LEU A 21 -11.68 -7.52 -15.37
C LEU A 21 -12.11 -6.41 -16.35
N TYR A 22 -11.58 -6.43 -17.57
CA TYR A 22 -11.98 -5.52 -18.64
C TYR A 22 -12.69 -6.34 -19.70
N ASN A 23 -14.02 -6.44 -19.57
CA ASN A 23 -14.86 -6.74 -20.71
C ASN A 23 -16.16 -5.95 -20.58
N GLY A 24 -16.41 -5.12 -21.60
CA GLY A 24 -17.68 -4.46 -21.81
C GLY A 24 -18.78 -5.49 -22.05
N GLY A 25 -19.98 -5.16 -21.60
CA GLY A 25 -21.17 -5.97 -21.77
C GLY A 25 -21.95 -6.12 -20.46
N GLY A 26 -22.87 -5.19 -20.21
CA GLY A 26 -24.02 -5.36 -19.29
C GLY A 26 -23.76 -6.02 -17.93
N GLY A 27 -22.61 -5.75 -17.31
CA GLY A 27 -22.08 -6.54 -16.19
C GLY A 27 -22.58 -6.08 -14.82
N LYS A 28 -22.93 -7.05 -13.96
CA LYS A 28 -23.30 -6.88 -12.55
C LYS A 28 -22.44 -5.83 -11.85
N GLN A 29 -23.06 -4.83 -11.21
CA GLN A 29 -22.35 -3.87 -10.37
C GLN A 29 -21.74 -4.60 -9.16
N CYS A 30 -20.41 -4.66 -9.12
CA CYS A 30 -19.66 -5.23 -8.01
C CYS A 30 -19.39 -4.13 -6.98
N THR A 31 -20.21 -4.07 -5.93
CA THR A 31 -20.16 -2.98 -4.93
C THR A 31 -20.05 -3.49 -3.49
N GLU A 32 -20.03 -4.80 -3.28
CA GLU A 32 -20.05 -5.37 -1.93
C GLU A 32 -18.63 -5.45 -1.34
N CYS A 33 -18.41 -4.72 -0.24
CA CYS A 33 -17.15 -4.73 0.48
C CYS A 33 -17.21 -5.62 1.74
N PRO A 34 -16.09 -6.24 2.13
CA PRO A 34 -16.02 -6.97 3.41
C PRO A 34 -16.29 -6.05 4.62
N PRO A 35 -16.62 -6.61 5.79
CA PRO A 35 -16.83 -5.83 7.01
C PRO A 35 -15.66 -4.87 7.30
N GLY A 36 -15.99 -3.62 7.61
CA GLY A 36 -15.01 -2.57 7.91
C GLY A 36 -14.34 -1.94 6.68
N TYR A 37 -14.62 -2.42 5.47
CA TYR A 37 -14.20 -1.77 4.23
C TYR A 37 -15.30 -0.88 3.66
N ASP A 38 -14.91 0.28 3.18
CA ASP A 38 -15.77 1.21 2.47
C ASP A 38 -15.62 1.05 0.97
N PHE A 39 -16.74 1.14 0.24
CA PHE A 39 -16.73 1.20 -1.21
C PHE A 39 -16.34 2.60 -1.72
N TYR A 40 -15.51 2.60 -2.76
CA TYR A 40 -15.09 3.78 -3.53
C TYR A 40 -15.28 3.50 -5.03
N SER A 41 -15.98 4.42 -5.69
CA SER A 41 -16.16 4.43 -7.13
C SER A 41 -14.97 5.10 -7.82
N ARG A 42 -14.40 4.40 -8.80
CA ARG A 42 -13.27 4.85 -9.63
C ARG A 42 -13.71 5.01 -11.08
N LYS A 43 -12.87 5.63 -11.91
CA LYS A 43 -13.17 5.79 -13.34
C LYS A 43 -13.33 4.43 -14.03
N PHE A 44 -14.09 4.41 -15.13
CA PHE A 44 -14.39 3.20 -15.92
C PHE A 44 -15.21 2.17 -15.15
N ASP A 45 -16.16 2.63 -14.31
CA ASP A 45 -17.05 1.78 -13.50
C ASP A 45 -16.32 0.79 -12.59
N ARG A 46 -15.08 1.14 -12.21
CA ARG A 46 -14.28 0.31 -11.30
C ARG A 46 -14.68 0.60 -9.87
N GLY A 47 -14.77 -0.46 -9.09
CA GLY A 47 -14.98 -0.39 -7.66
C GLY A 47 -13.73 -0.77 -6.90
N TRP A 48 -13.49 -0.11 -5.77
CA TRP A 48 -12.41 -0.46 -4.86
C TRP A 48 -12.88 -0.36 -3.42
N CYS A 49 -12.59 -1.38 -2.62
CA CYS A 49 -12.90 -1.40 -1.20
C CYS A 49 -11.66 -0.98 -0.44
N MET A 50 -11.73 0.08 0.36
CA MET A 50 -10.61 0.53 1.20
C MET A 50 -10.99 0.54 2.68
N LYS A 51 -10.00 0.22 3.52
CA LYS A 51 -10.09 0.27 4.97
C LYS A 51 -8.84 0.95 5.51
N VAL A 52 -9.04 1.96 6.35
CA VAL A 52 -7.94 2.53 7.15
C VAL A 52 -7.76 1.65 8.39
N GLN A 53 -6.52 1.27 8.67
CA GLN A 53 -6.16 0.42 9.79
C GLN A 53 -5.25 1.18 10.74
N PHE A 54 -5.73 1.35 11.96
CA PHE A 54 -4.99 1.88 13.11
C PHE A 54 -4.76 0.78 14.14
N ASN A 55 -3.78 0.96 15.02
CA ASN A 55 -3.52 0.18 16.24
C ASN A 55 -4.02 -1.28 16.15
N PHE A 56 -3.28 -2.10 15.38
CA PHE A 56 -3.74 -3.43 15.01
C PHE A 56 -3.02 -4.52 15.80
N VAL A 57 -3.75 -5.60 16.04
CA VAL A 57 -3.22 -6.83 16.60
C VAL A 57 -3.17 -7.87 15.50
N VAL A 58 -1.99 -8.42 15.23
CA VAL A 58 -1.89 -9.62 14.38
C VAL A 58 -2.00 -10.82 15.29
N SER A 59 -3.06 -11.61 15.09
CA SER A 59 -3.16 -12.94 15.69
C SER A 59 -2.35 -13.93 14.85
N ILE A 60 -1.22 -14.38 15.40
CA ILE A 60 -0.45 -15.49 14.85
C ILE A 60 -0.80 -16.72 15.70
N ARG A 61 -1.20 -17.82 15.06
CA ARG A 61 -1.78 -19.04 15.69
C ARG A 61 -1.30 -19.29 17.13
N ASN A 62 -2.29 -19.44 18.01
CA ASN A 62 -2.28 -19.96 19.38
C ASN A 62 -1.44 -19.32 20.49
N TYR A 63 -0.37 -18.54 20.30
CA TYR A 63 0.33 -17.97 21.48
C TYR A 63 1.02 -16.61 21.30
N PHE A 64 0.75 -15.82 20.26
CA PHE A 64 1.29 -14.45 20.22
C PHE A 64 0.33 -13.47 19.53
N LEU A 65 -0.27 -12.59 20.34
CA LEU A 65 -0.90 -11.35 19.87
C LEU A 65 0.21 -10.32 19.76
N GLN A 66 0.71 -10.06 18.55
CA GLN A 66 1.63 -8.95 18.35
C GLN A 66 0.78 -7.69 18.22
N PHE A 67 0.68 -6.93 19.32
CA PHE A 67 0.21 -5.55 19.29
C PHE A 67 1.31 -4.71 18.64
N PHE A 68 0.94 -3.95 17.62
CA PHE A 68 1.81 -2.94 17.03
C PHE A 68 1.32 -1.57 17.51
N PRO A 69 1.85 -1.06 18.65
CA PRO A 69 1.54 0.28 19.14
C PRO A 69 2.21 1.29 18.20
N GLY A 70 1.48 1.72 17.18
CA GLY A 70 2.02 2.59 16.13
C GLY A 70 3.29 2.04 15.45
N ASN A 71 3.83 2.84 14.55
CA ASN A 71 5.17 2.69 14.00
C ASN A 71 5.46 1.38 13.22
N VAL A 72 4.46 0.91 12.49
CA VAL A 72 4.61 -0.20 11.54
C VAL A 72 5.43 0.23 10.33
N THR A 73 6.32 -0.64 9.84
CA THR A 73 7.05 -0.37 8.58
C THR A 73 6.13 -0.54 7.37
N PHE A 74 6.49 0.05 6.23
CA PHE A 74 5.73 -0.10 4.98
C PHE A 74 5.53 -1.58 4.61
N PHE A 75 6.58 -2.39 4.75
CA PHE A 75 6.55 -3.81 4.38
C PHE A 75 5.70 -4.65 5.34
N GLU A 76 5.68 -4.31 6.63
CA GLU A 76 4.81 -4.95 7.60
C GLU A 76 3.35 -4.58 7.34
N ALA A 77 3.06 -3.31 7.04
CA ALA A 77 1.72 -2.85 6.67
C ALA A 77 1.19 -3.58 5.42
N GLU A 78 2.02 -3.72 4.38
CA GLU A 78 1.70 -4.50 3.18
C GLU A 78 1.40 -5.97 3.52
N LYS A 79 2.21 -6.58 4.38
CA LYS A 79 1.99 -7.96 4.85
C LYS A 79 0.65 -8.09 5.56
N VAL A 80 0.30 -7.13 6.43
CA VAL A 80 -0.97 -7.15 7.16
C VAL A 80 -2.15 -7.04 6.21
N CYS A 81 -2.10 -6.15 5.20
CA CYS A 81 -3.16 -6.09 4.19
C CYS A 81 -3.30 -7.42 3.45
N ARG A 82 -2.21 -8.06 3.06
CA ARG A 82 -2.25 -9.37 2.36
C ARG A 82 -2.92 -10.46 3.19
N CYS A 83 -2.76 -10.44 4.51
CA CYS A 83 -3.43 -11.37 5.42
C CYS A 83 -4.96 -11.20 5.45
N GLN A 84 -5.52 -10.09 4.97
CA GLN A 84 -6.97 -9.82 4.95
C GLN A 84 -7.67 -10.38 3.70
N GLY A 85 -7.16 -11.50 3.16
CA GLY A 85 -7.81 -12.24 2.08
C GLY A 85 -7.76 -11.54 0.71
N GLY A 86 -6.55 -11.14 0.28
CA GLY A 86 -6.33 -10.55 -1.04
C GLY A 86 -6.33 -9.02 -1.09
N ALA A 87 -6.19 -8.36 0.06
CA ALA A 87 -5.92 -6.92 0.10
C ALA A 87 -4.41 -6.63 -0.03
N THR A 88 -4.09 -5.37 -0.30
CA THR A 88 -2.73 -4.81 -0.42
C THR A 88 -2.77 -3.36 0.07
N LEU A 89 -1.64 -2.73 0.31
CA LEU A 89 -1.62 -1.29 0.58
C LEU A 89 -2.24 -0.56 -0.60
N SER A 90 -3.24 0.26 -0.33
CA SER A 90 -4.03 0.92 -1.35
C SER A 90 -3.37 2.20 -1.81
N GLY A 91 -3.47 2.48 -3.11
CA GLY A 91 -3.33 3.82 -3.63
C GLY A 91 -4.63 4.63 -3.47
N ILE A 92 -4.50 5.93 -3.70
CA ILE A 92 -5.61 6.89 -3.70
C ILE A 92 -5.73 7.43 -5.12
N GLU A 93 -6.89 7.28 -5.75
CA GLU A 93 -7.03 7.60 -7.17
C GLU A 93 -7.41 9.05 -7.43
N ASN A 94 -8.21 9.65 -6.55
CA ASN A 94 -8.79 10.96 -6.77
C ASN A 94 -9.05 11.69 -5.45
N THR A 95 -9.26 13.01 -5.52
CA THR A 95 -9.47 13.86 -4.34
C THR A 95 -10.72 13.50 -3.54
N LYS A 96 -11.74 12.87 -4.16
CA LYS A 96 -12.94 12.42 -3.43
C LYS A 96 -12.63 11.22 -2.54
N GLU A 97 -11.81 10.28 -3.01
CA GLU A 97 -11.28 9.19 -2.18
C GLU A 97 -10.47 9.74 -1.01
N LEU A 98 -9.54 10.66 -1.32
CA LEU A 98 -8.68 11.32 -0.35
C LEU A 98 -9.49 11.97 0.78
N LYS A 99 -10.41 12.89 0.46
CA LYS A 99 -11.23 13.59 1.46
C LYS A 99 -12.02 12.65 2.36
N LYS A 100 -12.59 11.58 1.79
CA LYS A 100 -13.34 10.58 2.56
C LYS A 100 -12.42 9.78 3.50
N LEU A 101 -11.20 9.44 3.05
CA LEU A 101 -10.19 8.79 3.89
C LEU A 101 -9.69 9.74 4.99
N SER A 102 -9.32 10.97 4.64
CA SER A 102 -8.84 12.00 5.56
C SER A 102 -9.85 12.26 6.67
N ARG A 103 -11.16 12.36 6.35
CA ARG A 103 -12.21 12.50 7.36
C ARG A 103 -12.19 11.36 8.38
N LYS A 104 -12.11 10.11 7.93
CA LYS A 104 -12.05 8.94 8.82
C LYS A 104 -10.78 8.93 9.68
N ILE A 105 -9.66 9.38 9.12
CA ILE A 105 -8.40 9.46 9.86
C ILE A 105 -8.48 10.55 10.93
N ASN A 106 -9.01 11.73 10.59
CA ASN A 106 -9.20 12.82 11.52
C ASN A 106 -10.17 12.43 12.65
N GLU A 107 -11.30 11.78 12.34
CA GLU A 107 -12.23 11.25 13.34
C GLU A 107 -11.51 10.32 14.34
N TYR A 108 -10.68 9.41 13.84
CA TYR A 108 -9.87 8.53 14.70
C TYR A 108 -8.85 9.31 15.53
N PHE A 109 -8.18 10.30 14.94
CA PHE A 109 -7.16 11.10 15.63
C PHE A 109 -7.78 11.93 16.75
N ASP A 110 -8.92 12.56 16.50
CA ASP A 110 -9.68 13.34 17.48
C ASP A 110 -10.14 12.46 18.66
N GLU A 111 -10.68 11.27 18.37
CA GLU A 111 -11.12 10.31 19.39
C GLU A 111 -9.99 9.79 20.28
N ASN A 112 -8.77 9.70 19.74
CA ASN A 112 -7.60 9.13 20.44
C ASN A 112 -6.60 10.20 20.92
N GLY A 113 -6.91 11.50 20.74
CA GLY A 113 -6.04 12.59 21.14
C GLY A 113 -4.71 12.67 20.35
N ILE A 114 -4.68 12.13 19.14
CA ILE A 114 -3.50 12.13 18.25
C ILE A 114 -3.46 13.47 17.52
N LYS A 115 -2.37 14.22 17.69
CA LYS A 115 -2.23 15.56 17.07
C LYS A 115 -1.72 15.53 15.63
N SER A 116 -0.93 14.52 15.29
CA SER A 116 -0.32 14.41 13.96
C SER A 116 0.26 13.02 13.76
N GLY A 117 0.25 12.53 12.54
CA GLY A 117 0.72 11.20 12.21
C GLY A 117 0.76 10.93 10.71
N GLY A 118 1.57 9.95 10.31
CA GLY A 118 1.68 9.46 8.94
C GLY A 118 0.84 8.20 8.75
N ILE A 119 0.17 8.11 7.61
CA ILE A 119 -0.58 6.93 7.18
C ILE A 119 0.07 6.34 5.95
N TRP A 120 0.52 5.08 5.99
CA TRP A 120 1.08 4.43 4.81
C TRP A 120 0.03 4.26 3.72
N VAL A 121 0.42 4.66 2.51
CA VAL A 121 -0.30 4.38 1.27
C VAL A 121 0.53 3.47 0.40
N GLY A 122 -0.11 2.70 -0.47
CA GLY A 122 0.53 1.73 -1.34
C GLY A 122 1.25 2.39 -2.51
N ALA A 123 2.29 3.18 -2.25
CA ALA A 123 3.14 3.76 -3.29
C ALA A 123 4.62 3.63 -2.96
N TYR A 124 5.41 3.49 -4.02
CA TYR A 124 6.86 3.30 -3.91
C TYR A 124 7.57 3.99 -5.09
N ARG A 125 8.77 4.53 -4.85
CA ARG A 125 9.64 5.10 -5.90
C ARG A 125 10.06 4.04 -6.93
N ARG A 126 9.83 4.30 -8.21
CA ARG A 126 10.21 3.39 -9.30
C ARG A 126 11.70 3.10 -9.27
N LYS A 127 12.08 1.87 -9.62
CA LYS A 127 13.47 1.38 -9.51
C LYS A 127 14.47 2.21 -10.31
N ASP A 128 14.10 2.62 -11.51
CA ASP A 128 14.91 3.45 -12.41
C ASP A 128 15.14 4.88 -11.91
N CYS A 129 14.30 5.34 -10.98
CA CYS A 129 14.42 6.62 -10.29
C CYS A 129 15.10 6.53 -8.91
N ARG A 130 15.66 5.36 -8.53
CA ARG A 130 16.41 5.20 -7.27
C ARG A 130 17.90 5.50 -7.41
N VAL A 131 18.33 5.98 -8.57
CA VAL A 131 19.74 6.25 -8.85
C VAL A 131 20.14 7.65 -8.36
N PRO A 132 21.43 7.87 -8.03
CA PRO A 132 21.93 9.21 -7.75
C PRO A 132 21.59 10.17 -8.89
N LYS A 133 21.23 11.42 -8.56
CA LYS A 133 20.85 12.46 -9.52
C LYS A 133 19.63 12.13 -10.39
N SER A 134 18.73 11.27 -9.90
CA SER A 134 17.49 10.91 -10.60
C SER A 134 16.64 12.13 -10.96
N GLU A 135 16.70 13.21 -10.18
CA GLU A 135 16.00 14.47 -10.43
C GLU A 135 16.38 15.16 -11.75
N ASN A 136 17.57 14.85 -12.29
CA ASN A 136 18.03 15.38 -13.57
C ASN A 136 17.56 14.53 -14.77
N LYS A 137 16.91 13.40 -14.50
CA LYS A 137 16.37 12.53 -15.55
C LYS A 137 14.95 12.97 -15.92
N PRO A 138 14.65 13.19 -17.21
CA PRO A 138 13.32 13.62 -17.64
C PRO A 138 12.23 12.60 -17.29
N GLU A 139 12.57 11.32 -17.11
CA GLU A 139 11.63 10.26 -16.72
C GLU A 139 11.33 10.18 -15.21
N CYS A 140 12.03 10.97 -14.38
CA CYS A 140 11.95 10.94 -12.92
C CYS A 140 11.49 12.28 -12.34
N THR A 141 10.53 12.93 -12.98
CA THR A 141 9.86 14.12 -12.42
C THR A 141 8.96 13.75 -11.23
N LYS A 142 8.40 14.76 -10.54
CA LYS A 142 7.53 14.55 -9.37
C LYS A 142 6.34 13.63 -9.67
N GLU A 143 5.80 13.71 -10.87
CA GLU A 143 4.61 12.98 -11.32
C GLU A 143 4.91 11.55 -11.79
N PHE A 144 6.19 11.25 -12.10
CA PHE A 144 6.59 10.01 -12.76
C PHE A 144 7.54 9.14 -11.93
N GLN A 145 8.16 9.67 -10.89
CA GLN A 145 9.15 8.93 -10.10
C GLN A 145 8.51 7.94 -9.10
N TYR A 146 7.24 8.12 -8.73
CA TYR A 146 6.49 7.22 -7.85
C TYR A 146 5.43 6.42 -8.62
N GLN A 147 5.12 5.23 -8.12
CA GLN A 147 4.07 4.38 -8.65
C GLN A 147 3.23 3.78 -7.53
N TRP A 148 1.94 3.60 -7.79
CA TRP A 148 1.05 2.81 -6.94
C TRP A 148 1.42 1.32 -7.00
N THR A 149 1.15 0.61 -5.92
CA THR A 149 1.46 -0.82 -5.74
C THR A 149 0.24 -1.72 -5.81
N ASP A 150 -0.97 -1.16 -5.63
CA ASP A 150 -2.24 -1.89 -5.56
C ASP A 150 -2.77 -2.41 -6.90
N ARG A 151 -2.10 -2.07 -8.01
CA ARG A 151 -2.48 -2.37 -9.42
C ARG A 151 -3.88 -1.90 -9.82
N SER A 152 -4.59 -1.22 -8.93
CA SER A 152 -5.95 -0.72 -9.13
C SER A 152 -5.94 0.78 -9.35
N THR A 153 -5.02 1.51 -8.73
CA THR A 153 -4.91 2.95 -8.89
C THR A 153 -4.14 3.26 -10.17
N ILE A 154 -4.80 3.91 -11.13
CA ILE A 154 -4.23 4.19 -12.47
C ILE A 154 -3.90 5.67 -12.68
N GLU A 155 -4.57 6.55 -11.94
CA GLU A 155 -4.41 7.99 -12.08
C GLU A 155 -3.16 8.48 -11.35
N ARG A 156 -2.63 9.61 -11.85
CA ARG A 156 -1.43 10.27 -11.30
C ARG A 156 -1.72 11.65 -10.75
N GLU A 157 -2.97 12.09 -10.76
CA GLU A 157 -3.42 13.40 -10.26
C GLU A 157 -2.90 13.69 -8.84
N MET A 158 -2.90 12.65 -7.99
CA MET A 158 -2.36 12.72 -6.63
C MET A 158 -0.87 13.14 -6.59
N TRP A 159 -0.06 12.72 -7.57
CA TRP A 159 1.36 13.08 -7.63
C TRP A 159 1.61 14.49 -8.15
N THR A 160 0.61 15.14 -8.76
CA THR A 160 0.78 16.50 -9.28
C THR A 160 0.45 17.53 -8.22
N ASN A 161 -0.62 17.29 -7.43
CA ASN A 161 -1.24 18.33 -6.61
C ASN A 161 -1.15 18.11 -5.10
N HIS A 162 -0.77 16.91 -4.67
CA HIS A 162 -0.87 16.53 -3.26
C HIS A 162 0.48 16.21 -2.61
N TRP A 163 1.61 16.62 -3.16
CA TRP A 163 2.87 16.55 -2.41
C TRP A 163 2.96 17.69 -1.40
N THR A 164 3.51 17.44 -0.22
CA THR A 164 3.91 18.52 0.69
C THR A 164 4.93 19.44 0.03
N GLU A 165 5.04 20.67 0.54
CA GLU A 165 6.02 21.63 0.03
C GLU A 165 7.43 21.04 0.11
N GLY A 166 8.19 21.12 -0.99
CA GLY A 166 9.53 20.53 -1.10
C GLY A 166 9.57 19.03 -1.41
N ALA A 167 8.48 18.30 -1.18
CA ALA A 167 8.40 16.88 -1.53
C ALA A 167 8.20 16.66 -3.05
N PRO A 168 8.58 15.48 -3.57
CA PRO A 168 9.31 14.43 -2.88
C PRO A 168 10.79 14.79 -2.64
N HIS A 169 11.27 14.47 -1.45
CA HIS A 169 12.65 14.65 -0.99
C HIS A 169 13.57 13.54 -1.47
N ASN A 170 14.88 13.73 -1.31
CA ASN A 170 15.91 12.73 -1.62
C ASN A 170 16.77 12.41 -0.40
N ASN A 171 16.19 12.42 0.81
CA ASN A 171 16.99 12.20 2.00
C ASN A 171 17.43 10.73 2.10
N VAL A 172 18.60 10.55 2.69
CA VAL A 172 19.22 9.25 2.93
C VAL A 172 19.63 9.18 4.41
N VAL A 173 19.16 8.16 5.13
CA VAL A 173 19.54 7.88 6.51
C VAL A 173 20.24 6.53 6.56
N GLY A 174 21.55 6.56 6.84
CA GLY A 174 22.41 5.38 6.72
C GLY A 174 22.40 4.86 5.28
N ASN A 175 21.98 3.60 5.09
CA ASN A 175 21.90 2.94 3.78
C ASN A 175 20.48 2.94 3.18
N HIS A 176 19.56 3.71 3.73
CA HIS A 176 18.17 3.73 3.31
C HIS A 176 17.77 5.12 2.83
N SER A 177 17.11 5.16 1.68
CA SER A 177 16.54 6.39 1.11
C SER A 177 15.02 6.40 1.26
N GLU A 178 14.44 7.59 1.18
CA GLU A 178 12.99 7.81 1.29
C GLU A 178 12.27 7.38 0.01
N PHE A 179 11.90 6.11 -0.07
CA PHE A 179 11.24 5.55 -1.25
C PHE A 179 9.76 5.22 -1.08
N CYS A 180 9.24 5.19 0.15
CA CYS A 180 7.85 4.88 0.42
C CYS A 180 7.07 6.17 0.66
N VAL A 181 5.74 6.13 0.53
CA VAL A 181 4.90 7.32 0.64
C VAL A 181 3.95 7.20 1.82
N GLN A 182 3.85 8.29 2.58
CA GLN A 182 2.84 8.46 3.62
C GLN A 182 1.92 9.61 3.27
N LEU A 183 0.65 9.45 3.59
CA LEU A 183 -0.27 10.57 3.74
C LEU A 183 -0.02 11.21 5.11
N GLN A 184 0.32 12.49 5.13
CA GLN A 184 0.45 13.26 6.36
C GLN A 184 -0.92 13.73 6.82
N VAL A 185 -1.18 13.51 8.10
CA VAL A 185 -2.37 14.02 8.78
C VAL A 185 -1.92 14.80 10.00
N THR A 186 -2.38 16.02 10.10
CA THR A 186 -2.06 16.95 11.19
C THR A 186 -3.32 17.55 11.74
N ASP A 187 -3.20 18.07 12.97
CA ASP A 187 -4.19 18.91 13.62
C ASP A 187 -4.86 19.85 12.61
N PRO A 188 -6.21 19.93 12.56
CA PRO A 188 -6.95 20.77 11.63
C PRO A 188 -6.52 22.24 11.63
N THR A 189 -5.94 22.73 12.72
CA THR A 189 -5.39 24.09 12.83
C THR A 189 -4.11 24.30 12.02
N LYS A 190 -3.43 23.21 11.62
CA LYS A 190 -2.27 23.18 10.72
C LYS A 190 -2.69 22.58 9.38
N THR A 191 -3.41 23.35 8.58
CA THR A 191 -4.01 22.91 7.31
C THR A 191 -3.01 22.58 6.20
N ALA A 192 -1.78 23.11 6.27
CA ALA A 192 -0.81 23.01 5.16
C ALA A 192 -0.29 21.59 4.88
N LEU A 193 -0.38 20.67 5.85
CA LEU A 193 0.14 19.30 5.72
C LEU A 193 -0.94 18.24 5.61
N ASN A 194 -2.19 18.58 5.96
CA ASN A 194 -3.28 17.63 5.91
C ASN A 194 -3.62 17.31 4.44
N GLU A 195 -3.97 16.06 4.14
CA GLU A 195 -4.27 15.59 2.79
C GLU A 195 -3.08 15.65 1.80
N HIS A 196 -1.84 15.76 2.30
CA HIS A 196 -0.64 15.79 1.46
C HIS A 196 0.26 14.57 1.70
N PHE A 197 0.93 14.15 0.65
CA PHE A 197 1.89 13.07 0.62
C PHE A 197 3.29 13.58 0.94
N ASP A 198 4.03 12.75 1.64
CA ASP A 198 5.47 12.90 1.81
C ASP A 198 6.14 11.54 1.65
N ASN A 199 7.37 11.56 1.15
CA ASN A 199 8.15 10.35 1.00
C ASN A 199 9.01 10.11 2.24
N ARG A 200 9.05 8.86 2.67
CA ARG A 200 9.69 8.40 3.89
C ARG A 200 10.48 7.14 3.66
N ILE A 201 11.38 6.85 4.59
CA ILE A 201 12.12 5.60 4.60
C ILE A 201 11.13 4.46 4.89
N CYS A 202 11.15 3.45 4.03
CA CYS A 202 10.21 2.33 4.10
C CYS A 202 10.35 1.47 5.35
N VAL A 203 11.53 1.51 5.96
CA VAL A 203 11.88 0.81 7.19
C VAL A 203 12.04 1.82 8.30
N HIS A 204 11.55 1.47 9.48
CA HIS A 204 11.78 2.29 10.64
C HIS A 204 13.16 1.98 11.21
N ARG A 205 14.05 2.99 11.24
CA ARG A 205 15.32 2.90 11.97
C ARG A 205 15.28 3.89 13.12
N ASP A 206 15.12 3.34 14.31
CA ASP A 206 15.51 3.95 15.58
C ASP A 206 14.78 5.26 15.96
N GLY A 207 13.51 5.43 15.59
CA GLY A 207 12.66 6.54 16.09
C GLY A 207 12.90 7.90 15.45
N SER A 208 13.81 8.01 14.46
CA SER A 208 14.26 9.31 13.94
C SER A 208 13.41 9.90 12.80
N SER A 209 12.29 9.27 12.43
CA SER A 209 11.35 9.88 11.48
C SER A 209 10.56 10.99 12.17
N ALA A 210 10.68 12.23 11.67
CA ALA A 210 10.00 13.41 12.22
C ALA A 210 8.45 13.31 12.29
N PHE A 211 7.85 12.26 11.72
CA PHE A 211 6.44 11.91 11.85
C PHE A 211 6.32 10.43 12.27
N GLU A 212 5.58 10.17 13.34
CA GLU A 212 5.22 8.82 13.75
C GLU A 212 4.20 8.24 12.78
N THR A 213 4.30 6.93 12.50
CA THR A 213 3.34 6.25 11.64
C THR A 213 2.20 5.74 12.50
N GLU A 214 0.98 6.21 12.25
CA GLU A 214 -0.20 5.86 13.05
C GLU A 214 -1.04 4.73 12.42
N GLY A 215 -0.86 4.50 11.12
CA GLY A 215 -1.67 3.51 10.42
C GLY A 215 -1.32 3.34 8.95
N PHE A 216 -2.20 2.64 8.25
CA PHE A 216 -2.08 2.35 6.83
C PHE A 216 -3.42 2.05 6.19
N ILE A 217 -3.48 2.15 4.86
CA ILE A 217 -4.73 1.92 4.10
C ILE A 217 -4.61 0.60 3.33
N CYS A 218 -5.49 -0.35 3.63
CA CYS A 218 -5.64 -1.57 2.86
C CYS A 218 -6.73 -1.42 1.80
N GLY A 219 -6.50 -1.98 0.62
CA GLY A 219 -7.40 -1.94 -0.51
C GLY A 219 -7.60 -3.32 -1.14
N ARG A 220 -8.81 -3.62 -1.61
CA ARG A 220 -9.13 -4.85 -2.36
C ARG A 220 -10.32 -4.67 -3.32
N PRO A 221 -10.48 -5.54 -4.34
CA PRO A 221 -11.65 -5.52 -5.20
C PRO A 221 -12.96 -5.82 -4.43
N PRO A 222 -14.10 -5.23 -4.84
CA PRO A 222 -15.42 -5.56 -4.33
C PRO A 222 -15.92 -6.93 -4.83
N LYS A 223 -16.88 -7.52 -4.11
CA LYS A 223 -17.63 -8.71 -4.53
C LYS A 223 -18.84 -8.30 -5.39
N CYS A 224 -19.21 -9.18 -6.33
CA CYS A 224 -20.38 -9.00 -7.19
C CYS A 224 -21.58 -9.80 -6.65
N LYS A 225 -22.76 -9.19 -6.55
CA LYS A 225 -23.97 -9.91 -6.13
C LYS A 225 -24.46 -10.87 -7.22
N GLY A 226 -24.72 -12.13 -6.86
CA GLY A 226 -25.51 -13.07 -7.66
C GLY A 226 -24.76 -13.94 -8.67
N GLY A 227 -23.48 -14.26 -8.47
CA GLY A 227 -22.78 -15.28 -9.27
C GLY A 227 -22.33 -16.45 -8.39
N ASN A 228 -22.85 -17.66 -8.63
CA ASN A 228 -22.19 -18.88 -8.19
C ASN A 228 -20.84 -18.96 -8.93
N ASN A 229 -19.75 -19.05 -8.16
CA ASN A 229 -18.36 -19.23 -8.59
C ASN A 229 -17.75 -18.12 -9.46
N GLY A 230 -16.87 -17.33 -8.86
CA GLY A 230 -16.00 -16.37 -9.55
C GLY A 230 -15.27 -15.38 -8.62
N GLY A 231 -15.68 -15.30 -7.36
CA GLY A 231 -14.97 -14.50 -6.35
C GLY A 231 -13.73 -15.23 -5.85
N TYR A 232 -12.58 -14.55 -5.81
CA TYR A 232 -11.36 -15.02 -5.19
C TYR A 232 -11.66 -15.77 -3.89
N SER A 233 -11.35 -17.07 -3.89
CA SER A 233 -11.30 -17.91 -2.70
C SER A 233 -10.09 -17.49 -1.88
N GLY A 234 -10.23 -16.39 -1.14
CA GLY A 234 -9.52 -16.23 0.12
C GLY A 234 -10.38 -16.91 1.17
N GLY A 235 -10.40 -18.24 1.15
CA GLY A 235 -11.11 -19.02 2.14
C GLY A 235 -10.62 -18.68 3.54
N ASP A 236 -11.44 -18.98 4.54
CA ASP A 236 -11.09 -19.03 5.97
C ASP A 236 -9.98 -20.05 6.30
N GLY A 237 -9.16 -20.42 5.32
CA GLY A 237 -7.98 -21.23 5.46
C GLY A 237 -6.81 -20.36 5.88
N VAL A 238 -6.45 -20.49 7.15
CA VAL A 238 -5.16 -20.04 7.69
C VAL A 238 -4.02 -20.33 6.70
N ILE A 239 -3.39 -19.26 6.21
CA ILE A 239 -2.22 -19.37 5.35
C ILE A 239 -1.01 -19.69 6.23
N VAL A 240 -0.48 -20.91 6.10
CA VAL A 240 0.78 -21.34 6.71
C VAL A 240 1.93 -20.91 5.81
N ILE A 241 2.81 -20.04 6.30
CA ILE A 241 4.12 -19.83 5.68
C ILE A 241 5.17 -19.95 6.78
N GLY A 242 5.96 -21.01 6.71
CA GLY A 242 7.10 -21.25 7.59
C GLY A 242 8.14 -20.15 7.41
N ALA A 243 8.47 -19.47 8.51
CA ALA A 243 9.61 -18.58 8.57
C ALA A 243 10.89 -19.41 8.63
N ALA A 244 11.53 -19.68 7.49
CA ALA A 244 12.94 -20.00 7.50
C ALA A 244 13.70 -18.71 7.81
N ARG A 245 14.20 -18.57 9.05
CA ARG A 245 15.22 -17.57 9.39
C ARG A 245 16.42 -17.79 8.44
N PRO A 246 16.93 -16.77 7.73
CA PRO A 246 18.21 -16.92 7.06
C PRO A 246 19.28 -17.10 8.13
N THR A 247 19.83 -18.31 8.22
CA THR A 247 21.07 -18.56 8.97
C THR A 247 22.19 -17.79 8.29
N GLN A 248 22.93 -16.98 9.07
CA GLN A 248 24.19 -16.39 8.63
C GLN A 248 25.07 -17.52 8.09
N LYS A 249 25.58 -17.36 6.86
CA LYS A 249 26.61 -18.27 6.35
C LYS A 249 27.93 -17.98 7.09
N PRO A 250 28.74 -19.03 7.32
CA PRO A 250 30.06 -18.90 7.94
C PRO A 250 31.01 -18.04 7.11
#